data_AF-A0A1S1LZF4-F1
#
_entry.id   AF-A0A1S1LZF4-F1
#
_cell.length_a   1.000
_cell.length_b   1.000
_cell.length_c   1.000
_cell.angle_alpha   90.00
_cell.angle_beta   90.00
_cell.angle_gamma   90.00
#
_symmetry.space_group_name_H-M   'P 1'
#
loop_
_entity.id
_entity.type
_entity.pdbx_description
1 polymer ?
#
loop_
_entity_poly.entity_id
_entity_poly.type
_entity_poly.pdbx_seq_one_letter_code
_entity_poly.pdbx_strand_id
1 'polypeptide(L)' 'MKKIAAITGIVIALLIVVLAVPTKVICPNGPYATAPDAQGNVHRYYEMKPLGATLVEEATGFRISIHYTSGLDTESIS' A
#
# COMPACT_ATOMS: atom_id res chain seq x y z
N MET A 1 3.33 -21.53 31.29
CA MET A 1 2.11 -20.79 30.91
C MET A 1 2.35 -19.29 30.70
N LYS A 2 2.81 -18.52 31.71
CA LYS A 2 3.08 -17.06 31.56
C LYS A 2 4.07 -16.68 30.44
N LYS A 3 5.19 -17.41 30.33
CA LYS A 3 6.21 -17.18 29.28
C LYS A 3 5.66 -17.42 27.87
N ILE A 4 4.83 -18.45 27.70
CA ILE A 4 4.21 -18.79 26.41
C ILE A 4 3.23 -17.67 26.02
N ALA A 5 2.37 -17.24 26.94
CA ALA A 5 1.46 -16.13 26.70
C ALA A 5 2.19 -14.83 26.32
N ALA A 6 3.31 -14.52 26.99
CA ALA A 6 4.13 -13.36 26.65
C ALA A 6 4.74 -13.46 25.25
N ILE A 7 5.31 -14.61 24.89
CA ILE A 7 5.87 -14.84 23.55
C ILE A 7 4.79 -14.71 22.47
N THR A 8 3.62 -15.35 22.68
CA THR A 8 2.50 -15.24 21.76
C THR A 8 2.05 -13.80 21.58
N GLY A 9 1.94 -13.03 22.67
CA GLY A 9 1.58 -11.62 22.59
C GLY A 9 2.56 -10.79 21.77
N ILE A 10 3.87 -11.01 21.97
CA ILE A 10 4.91 -10.33 21.19
C ILE A 10 4.82 -10.69 19.70
N VAL A 11 4.64 -11.97 19.38
CA VAL A 11 4.54 -12.41 17.98
C VAL A 11 3.33 -11.78 17.29
N ILE A 12 2.18 -11.72 17.97
CA ILE A 12 0.98 -11.08 17.43
C ILE A 12 1.21 -9.58 17.22
N ALA A 13 1.82 -8.90 18.20
CA ALA A 13 2.12 -7.48 18.08
C ALA A 13 3.06 -7.18 16.89
N LEU A 14 4.11 -7.98 16.72
CA LEU A 14 5.02 -7.85 15.58
C LEU A 14 4.31 -8.09 14.25
N LEU A 15 3.43 -9.08 14.17
CA LEU A 15 2.64 -9.33 12.96
C LEU A 15 1.75 -8.13 12.61
N ILE A 16 1.08 -7.53 13.60
CA ILE A 16 0.25 -6.33 13.38
C ILE A 16 1.10 -5.17 12.87
N VAL A 17 2.30 -4.97 13.43
CA VAL A 17 3.22 -3.92 12.95
C VAL A 17 3.61 -4.13 11.49
N VAL A 18 3.92 -5.37 11.09
CA VAL A 18 4.24 -5.69 9.69
C VAL A 18 3.04 -5.45 8.77
N LEU A 19 1.83 -5.83 9.19
CA LEU A 19 0.61 -5.63 8.39
C LEU A 19 0.23 -4.14 8.24
N ALA A 20 0.67 -3.29 9.18
CA ALA A 20 0.47 -1.84 9.14
C ALA A 20 1.52 -1.10 8.29
N VAL A 21 2.51 -1.79 7.72
CA VAL A 21 3.51 -1.15 6.84
C VAL A 21 2.81 -0.56 5.61
N PRO A 22 3.09 0.71 5.26
CA PRO A 22 2.52 1.33 4.07
C PRO A 22 3.07 0.66 2.80
N THR A 23 2.16 0.19 1.96
CA THR A 23 2.47 -0.35 0.63
C THR A 23 1.97 0.59 -0.43
N LYS A 24 2.86 0.98 -1.36
CA LYS A 24 2.48 1.77 -2.54
C LYS A 24 1.69 0.88 -3.49
N VAL A 25 0.47 1.28 -3.79
CA VAL A 25 -0.35 0.68 -4.83
C VAL A 25 -0.59 1.72 -5.91
N ILE A 26 -0.04 1.41 -7.08
CA ILE A 26 -0.09 2.24 -8.25
C ILE A 26 -1.43 1.99 -8.93
N CYS A 27 -2.17 3.08 -9.18
CA CYS A 27 -3.39 3.07 -9.99
C CYS A 27 -4.55 2.20 -9.48
N PRO A 28 -5.07 2.43 -8.26
CA PRO A 28 -6.18 1.65 -7.73
C PRO A 28 -7.53 1.92 -8.43
N ASN A 29 -7.77 3.14 -8.92
CA ASN A 29 -9.09 3.58 -9.39
C ASN A 29 -9.09 4.51 -10.63
N GLY A 30 -7.97 4.65 -11.37
CA GLY A 30 -7.87 5.66 -12.44
C GLY A 30 -6.77 5.41 -13.48
N PRO A 31 -6.64 6.28 -14.50
CA PRO A 31 -5.69 6.09 -15.59
C PRO A 31 -4.25 5.99 -15.08
N TYR A 32 -3.51 5.04 -15.63
CA TYR A 32 -2.23 4.57 -15.09
C TYR A 32 -1.11 5.64 -15.10
N ALA A 33 -1.28 6.63 -15.95
CA ALA A 33 -0.32 7.68 -16.23
C ALA A 33 -1.06 8.85 -16.89
N THR A 34 -0.63 10.07 -16.62
CA THR A 34 -0.99 11.21 -17.47
C THR A 34 -0.25 11.09 -18.81
N ALA A 35 -0.78 11.74 -19.85
CA ALA A 35 0.05 12.02 -21.02
C ALA A 35 1.32 12.79 -20.59
N PRO A 36 2.46 12.63 -21.31
CA PRO A 36 3.65 13.40 -21.04
C PRO A 36 3.34 14.91 -21.08
N ASP A 37 3.80 15.64 -20.06
CA ASP A 37 3.67 17.09 -20.04
C ASP A 37 4.62 17.76 -21.05
N ALA A 38 4.57 19.10 -21.14
CA ALA A 38 5.42 19.88 -22.05
C ALA A 38 6.93 19.71 -21.78
N GLN A 39 7.31 19.14 -20.63
CA GLN A 39 8.68 18.86 -20.24
C GLN A 39 9.04 17.37 -20.43
N GLY A 40 8.13 16.56 -20.98
CA GLY A 40 8.32 15.13 -21.22
C GLY A 40 8.14 14.26 -19.97
N ASN A 41 7.58 14.79 -18.88
CA ASN A 41 7.37 14.00 -17.67
C ASN A 41 5.99 13.34 -17.66
N VAL A 42 5.94 12.11 -17.18
CA VAL A 42 4.72 11.37 -16.90
C VAL A 42 4.44 11.38 -15.41
N HIS A 43 3.21 11.76 -15.05
CA HIS A 43 2.76 11.76 -13.66
C HIS A 43 1.90 10.50 -13.43
N ARG A 44 2.26 9.70 -12.41
CA ARG A 44 1.53 8.49 -12.02
C ARG A 44 0.93 8.67 -10.64
N TYR A 45 -0.39 8.48 -10.55
CA TYR A 45 -1.10 8.51 -9.27
C TYR A 45 -0.89 7.20 -8.51
N TYR A 46 -0.55 7.32 -7.23
CA TYR A 46 -0.44 6.19 -6.32
C TYR A 46 -1.20 6.45 -5.02
N GLU A 47 -1.65 5.37 -4.40
CA GLU A 47 -2.19 5.38 -3.04
C GLU A 47 -1.36 4.44 -2.18
N MET A 48 -1.09 4.84 -0.95
CA MET A 48 -0.49 3.98 0.06
C MET A 48 -1.58 3.39 0.94
N LYS A 49 -1.55 2.07 1.08
CA LYS A 49 -2.47 1.32 1.96
C LYS A 49 -1.70 0.33 2.82
N PRO A 50 -2.25 -0.10 3.97
CA PRO A 50 -1.60 -1.12 4.79
C PRO A 50 -1.36 -2.39 3.99
N LEU A 51 -0.20 -3.01 4.16
CA LEU A 51 0.11 -4.32 3.56
C LEU A 51 -1.01 -5.33 3.82
N GLY A 52 -1.55 -5.35 5.04
CA GLY A 52 -2.65 -6.23 5.39
C GLY A 52 -3.92 -5.98 4.57
N ALA A 53 -4.22 -4.72 4.22
CA ALA A 53 -5.34 -4.43 3.34
C ALA A 53 -5.08 -5.03 1.94
N THR A 54 -3.91 -4.76 1.35
CA THR A 54 -3.52 -5.30 0.04
C THR A 54 -3.62 -6.83 -0.01
N LEU A 55 -3.10 -7.53 1.01
CA LEU A 55 -3.14 -9.00 1.08
C LEU A 55 -4.57 -9.54 1.18
N VAL A 56 -5.45 -8.87 1.94
CA VAL A 56 -6.85 -9.30 2.05
C VAL A 56 -7.58 -9.06 0.74
N GLU A 57 -7.37 -7.92 0.06
CA GLU A 57 -7.96 -7.68 -1.25
C GLU A 57 -7.51 -8.70 -2.29
N GLU A 58 -6.23 -9.07 -2.31
CA GLU A 58 -5.69 -10.08 -3.23
C GLU A 58 -6.24 -11.48 -2.94
N ALA A 59 -6.34 -11.85 -1.66
CA ALA A 59 -6.85 -13.16 -1.25
C ALA A 59 -8.37 -13.32 -1.39
N THR A 60 -9.13 -12.25 -1.19
CA THR A 60 -10.61 -12.30 -1.14
C THR A 60 -11.30 -11.67 -2.35
N GLY A 61 -10.59 -10.86 -3.13
CA GLY A 61 -11.17 -10.01 -4.17
C GLY A 61 -12.04 -8.86 -3.65
N PHE A 62 -12.22 -8.73 -2.34
CA PHE A 62 -13.00 -7.66 -1.73
C PHE A 62 -12.19 -6.37 -1.69
N ARG A 63 -12.76 -5.25 -2.16
CA ARG A 63 -12.09 -3.94 -2.11
C ARG A 63 -12.20 -3.33 -0.73
N ILE A 64 -11.06 -3.02 -0.12
CA ILE A 64 -10.93 -2.40 1.20
C ILE A 64 -10.53 -0.94 1.00
N SER A 65 -11.44 -0.02 1.32
CA SER A 65 -11.24 1.43 1.19
C SER A 65 -10.43 2.03 2.34
N ILE A 66 -9.35 1.36 2.77
CA ILE A 66 -8.42 1.87 3.79
C ILE A 66 -7.19 2.42 3.09
N HIS A 67 -6.98 3.72 3.19
CA HIS A 67 -5.87 4.45 2.58
C HIS A 67 -5.15 5.26 3.66
N TYR A 68 -3.82 5.22 3.66
CA TYR A 68 -3.02 6.06 4.54
C TYR A 68 -2.73 7.42 3.93
N THR A 69 -2.27 7.43 2.67
CA THR A 69 -1.96 8.65 1.93
C THR A 69 -2.02 8.38 0.43
N SER A 70 -2.03 9.43 -0.38
CA SER A 70 -1.99 9.35 -1.84
C SER A 70 -1.08 10.42 -2.40
N GLY A 71 -0.52 10.20 -3.58
CA GLY A 71 0.38 11.15 -4.22
C GLY A 71 0.52 10.94 -5.72
N LEU A 72 1.40 11.75 -6.31
CA LEU A 72 1.80 11.68 -7.70
C LEU A 72 3.30 11.46 -7.73
N ASP A 73 3.73 10.35 -8.35
CA ASP A 73 5.12 10.12 -8.68
C ASP A 73 5.36 10.68 -10.09
N THR A 74 6.47 11.40 -10.30
CA THR A 74 6.86 11.95 -11.60
C THR A 74 8.01 11.12 -12.16
N GLU A 75 7.83 10.58 -13.37
CA GLU A 75 8.84 9.81 -14.10
C GLU A 75 9.19 10.57 -15.39
N SER A 76 10.48 10.86 -15.59
CA SER A 76 10.96 11.49 -16.81
C SER A 76 11.17 10.42 -17.89
N ILE A 77 10.60 10.63 -19.08
CA ILE A 77 10.88 9.80 -20.25
C ILE A 77 12.08 10.43 -20.97
N SER A 78 13.29 10.21 -20.46
CA SER A 78 14.54 10.60 -21.14
C SER A 78 15.06 9.48 -22.01
#